data_AF-A0A7J9W0W8-F1
#
_entry.id   AF-A0A7J9W0W8-F1
#
_cell.length_a   1.000
_cell.length_b   1.000
_cell.length_c   1.000
_cell.angle_alpha   90.00
_cell.angle_beta   90.00
_cell.angle_gamma   90.00
#
_symmetry.space_group_name_H-M   'P 1'
#
loop_
_entity.id
_entity.type
_entity.pdbx_description
1 polymer ?
#
loop_
_entity_poly.entity_id
_entity_poly.type
_entity_poly.pdbx_seq_one_letter_code
_entity_poly.pdbx_strand_id
1 'polypeptide(L)'
;MTGRPTDPRDQLESTTAPAGLTASAAAAAPSDGASTPTLADAPPSKFTVLLDPEAAAGFDQLAVDIRRLIGRRVSKGDLVRALIALAADDPALHHQVLAELRVHPAT
;
A
#
# COMPACT_ATOMS: atom_id res chain seq x y z
N MET A 1 -43.49 -17.29 48.66
CA MET A 1 -42.85 -18.32 47.84
C MET A 1 -41.65 -17.70 47.14
N THR A 2 -40.51 -17.84 47.80
CA THR A 2 -39.16 -17.45 47.37
C THR A 2 -38.57 -18.54 46.48
N GLY A 3 -37.81 -18.14 45.46
CA GLY A 3 -37.02 -19.05 44.65
C GLY A 3 -36.07 -18.31 43.72
N ARG A 4 -34.86 -18.00 44.21
CA ARG A 4 -33.66 -17.74 43.39
C ARG A 4 -33.05 -19.10 43.00
N PRO A 5 -32.53 -19.23 41.78
CA PRO A 5 -31.28 -19.97 41.59
C PRO A 5 -30.33 -19.23 40.62
N THR A 6 -29.18 -18.72 41.10
CA THR A 6 -27.83 -19.33 41.01
C THR A 6 -27.28 -19.49 39.59
N ASP A 7 -26.28 -18.65 39.34
CA ASP A 7 -25.34 -18.63 38.23
C ASP A 7 -24.39 -19.85 38.29
N PRO A 8 -24.16 -20.57 37.17
CA PRO A 8 -23.15 -21.61 37.09
C PRO A 8 -22.11 -21.33 36.00
N ARG A 9 -21.36 -20.22 36.06
CA ARG A 9 -20.19 -20.00 35.17
C ARG A 9 -18.83 -19.80 35.85
N ASP A 10 -18.70 -20.31 37.07
CA ASP A 10 -17.45 -20.39 37.82
C ASP A 10 -16.86 -21.82 37.88
N GLN A 11 -16.76 -22.50 36.73
CA GLN A 11 -16.03 -23.76 36.66
C GLN A 11 -15.29 -23.88 35.34
N LEU A 12 -14.05 -23.39 35.31
CA LEU A 12 -12.89 -23.98 34.63
C LEU A 12 -11.64 -23.31 35.23
N GLU A 13 -11.33 -23.72 36.46
CA GLU A 13 -10.05 -23.49 37.09
C GLU A 13 -8.92 -24.21 36.34
N SER A 14 -7.82 -23.48 36.19
CA SER A 14 -6.45 -23.92 36.49
C SER A 14 -5.79 -25.02 35.65
N THR A 15 -4.74 -24.63 34.91
CA THR A 15 -3.46 -25.40 34.86
C THR A 15 -2.31 -24.50 34.38
N THR A 16 -1.51 -24.05 35.35
CA THR A 16 -0.04 -24.11 35.43
C THR A 16 0.84 -23.71 34.23
N ALA A 17 1.59 -22.61 34.42
CA ALA A 17 2.83 -22.31 33.71
C ALA A 17 3.99 -23.22 34.17
N PRO A 18 5.04 -23.37 33.33
CA PRO A 18 6.37 -23.20 33.88
C PRO A 18 7.23 -22.23 33.07
N ALA A 19 8.04 -21.46 33.79
CA ALA A 19 9.16 -20.69 33.30
C ALA A 19 10.38 -21.59 33.01
N GLY A 20 11.28 -21.11 32.14
CA GLY A 20 12.61 -21.68 31.86
C GLY A 20 12.75 -22.09 30.40
N LEU A 21 13.84 -21.83 29.66
CA LEU A 21 15.19 -21.43 29.99
C LEU A 21 15.82 -20.71 28.79
N THR A 22 16.75 -19.82 29.09
CA THR A 22 17.78 -19.28 28.20
C THR A 22 18.46 -20.35 27.33
N ALA A 23 18.68 -20.05 26.06
CA ALA A 23 19.78 -20.62 25.29
C ALA A 23 20.40 -19.54 24.40
N SER A 24 21.45 -18.90 24.95
CA SER A 24 22.49 -18.26 24.17
C SER A 24 23.41 -19.36 23.65
N ALA A 25 23.56 -19.46 22.33
CA ALA A 25 24.62 -20.22 21.69
C ALA A 25 25.07 -19.47 20.43
N ALA A 26 26.30 -18.97 20.50
CA ALA A 26 27.04 -18.32 19.43
C ALA A 26 27.47 -19.32 18.35
N ALA A 27 27.52 -18.88 17.09
CA ALA A 27 28.66 -19.07 16.18
C ALA A 27 28.35 -18.49 14.79
N ALA A 28 29.38 -17.92 14.17
CA ALA A 28 29.36 -17.11 12.97
C ALA A 28 29.14 -17.89 11.66
N ALA A 29 28.51 -17.21 10.70
CA ALA A 29 28.80 -17.36 9.28
C ALA A 29 28.72 -15.97 8.62
N PRO A 30 29.77 -15.50 7.92
CA PRO A 30 29.65 -14.30 7.09
C PRO A 30 28.91 -14.72 5.82
N SER A 31 27.59 -14.63 5.83
CA SER A 31 26.83 -14.62 4.58
C SER A 31 26.93 -13.22 3.99
N ASP A 32 28.11 -12.95 3.44
CA ASP A 32 28.34 -11.86 2.48
C ASP A 32 27.66 -12.28 1.17
N GLY A 33 26.34 -12.13 1.20
CA GLY A 33 25.44 -12.34 0.09
C GLY A 33 24.48 -11.17 0.10
N ALA A 34 25.01 -9.98 -0.21
CA ALA A 34 24.18 -8.86 -0.60
C ALA A 34 23.47 -9.24 -1.91
N SER A 35 22.42 -10.06 -1.78
CA SER A 35 21.37 -10.17 -2.76
C SER A 35 20.83 -8.77 -2.93
N THR A 36 21.27 -8.07 -3.97
CA THR A 36 20.60 -6.87 -4.44
C THR A 36 19.12 -7.23 -4.55
N PRO A 37 18.22 -6.57 -3.79
CA PRO A 37 16.81 -6.92 -3.85
C PRO A 37 16.36 -6.72 -5.29
N THR A 38 16.04 -7.82 -5.97
CA THR A 38 15.41 -7.79 -7.27
C THR A 38 14.08 -7.09 -7.06
N LEU A 39 13.98 -5.84 -7.53
CA LEU A 39 12.78 -4.99 -7.46
C LEU A 39 11.51 -5.66 -8.03
N ALA A 40 11.67 -6.77 -8.76
CA ALA A 40 10.59 -7.54 -9.36
C ALA A 40 9.66 -8.25 -8.35
N ASP A 41 10.07 -8.41 -7.08
CA ASP A 41 9.26 -9.14 -6.07
C ASP A 41 8.88 -8.28 -4.86
N ALA A 42 9.06 -6.95 -4.96
CA ALA A 42 8.61 -6.04 -3.92
C ALA A 42 7.07 -5.95 -3.92
N PRO A 43 6.41 -6.03 -2.75
CA PRO A 43 4.96 -5.88 -2.68
C PRO A 43 4.54 -4.48 -3.17
N PRO A 44 3.35 -4.35 -3.79
CA PRO A 44 2.88 -3.07 -4.31
C PRO A 44 2.75 -2.04 -3.18
N SER A 45 3.32 -0.85 -3.41
CA SER A 45 3.22 0.28 -2.48
C SER A 45 1.91 1.05 -2.69
N LYS A 46 1.23 1.39 -1.59
CA LYS A 46 0.00 2.18 -1.62
C LYS A 46 0.33 3.66 -1.45
N PHE A 47 -0.14 4.47 -2.40
CA PHE A 47 -0.08 5.93 -2.34
C PHE A 47 -1.50 6.49 -2.36
N THR A 48 -1.72 7.57 -1.61
CA THR A 48 -2.98 8.33 -1.60
C THR A 48 -2.67 9.75 -2.05
N VAL A 49 -3.41 10.26 -3.02
CA VAL A 49 -3.24 11.62 -3.57
C VAL A 49 -4.56 12.36 -3.41
N LEU A 50 -4.50 13.60 -2.92
CA LEU A 50 -5.63 14.52 -2.89
C LEU A 50 -5.61 15.34 -4.17
N LEU A 51 -6.74 15.39 -4.85
CA LEU A 51 -6.94 16.20 -6.05
C LEU A 51 -8.01 17.23 -5.77
N ASP A 52 -7.83 18.43 -6.29
CA ASP A 52 -8.89 19.43 -6.31
C ASP A 52 -10.09 18.91 -7.11
N PRO A 53 -11.31 19.40 -6.83
CA PRO A 53 -12.53 18.91 -7.47
C PRO A 53 -12.47 18.95 -9.01
N GLU A 54 -11.86 20.00 -9.57
CA GLU A 54 -11.68 20.16 -11.01
C GLU A 54 -10.70 19.13 -11.59
N ALA A 55 -9.54 18.93 -10.94
CA ALA A 55 -8.57 17.94 -11.33
C ALA A 55 -9.12 16.51 -11.23
N ALA A 56 -9.89 16.22 -10.17
CA ALA A 56 -10.55 14.94 -9.99
C ALA A 56 -11.58 14.65 -11.10
N ALA A 57 -12.37 15.65 -11.48
CA ALA A 57 -13.33 15.53 -12.58
C ALA A 57 -12.63 15.31 -13.93
N GLY A 58 -11.56 16.07 -14.21
CA GLY A 58 -10.75 15.89 -15.43
C GLY A 58 -10.12 14.51 -15.51
N PHE A 59 -9.61 13.99 -14.39
CA PHE A 59 -9.03 12.65 -14.33
C PHE A 59 -10.07 11.55 -14.57
N ASP A 60 -11.29 11.70 -14.06
CA ASP A 60 -12.38 10.75 -14.30
C ASP A 60 -12.87 10.77 -15.74
N GLN A 61 -12.92 11.96 -16.35
CA GLN A 61 -13.24 12.12 -17.76
C GLN A 61 -12.20 11.44 -18.66
N LEU A 62 -10.91 11.61 -18.35
CA LEU A 62 -9.82 10.93 -19.06
C LEU A 62 -9.98 9.40 -19.03
N ALA A 63 -10.34 8.83 -17.88
CA ALA A 63 -10.59 7.40 -17.75
C ALA A 63 -11.78 6.93 -18.63
N VAL A 64 -12.84 7.74 -18.73
CA VAL A 64 -13.99 7.47 -19.61
C VAL A 64 -13.57 7.49 -21.07
N ASP A 65 -12.79 8.49 -21.49
CA ASP A 65 -12.39 8.66 -22.89
C ASP A 65 -11.45 7.54 -23.33
N ILE A 66 -10.46 7.18 -22.50
CA ILE A 66 -9.57 6.05 -22.78
C ILE A 66 -10.36 4.74 -22.85
N ARG A 67 -11.33 4.53 -21.94
CA ARG A 67 -12.21 3.35 -21.99
C ARG A 67 -12.99 3.27 -23.29
N ARG A 68 -13.47 4.40 -23.82
CA ARG A 68 -14.16 4.45 -25.12
C ARG A 68 -13.24 4.07 -26.27
N LEU A 69 -11.98 4.54 -26.24
CA LEU A 69 -10.99 4.26 -27.29
C LEU A 69 -10.53 2.79 -27.28
N ILE A 70 -10.24 2.23 -26.11
CA ILE A 70 -9.68 0.87 -25.99
C ILE A 70 -10.78 -0.20 -25.92
N GLY A 71 -12.03 0.18 -25.64
CA GLY A 71 -13.17 -0.74 -25.52
C GLY A 71 -13.17 -1.59 -24.24
N ARG A 72 -12.26 -1.34 -23.30
CA ARG A 72 -12.15 -2.06 -22.01
C ARG A 72 -12.12 -1.12 -20.83
N ARG A 73 -12.54 -1.61 -19.65
CA ARG A 73 -12.43 -0.85 -18.40
C ARG A 73 -10.95 -0.61 -18.06
N VAL A 74 -10.63 0.60 -17.66
CA VAL A 74 -9.31 1.02 -17.16
C VAL A 74 -9.51 1.52 -15.73
N SER A 75 -8.70 1.04 -14.79
CA SER A 75 -8.76 1.53 -13.42
C SER A 75 -7.98 2.84 -13.28
N LYS A 76 -8.35 3.66 -12.28
CA LYS A 76 -7.60 4.88 -11.93
C LYS A 76 -6.12 4.58 -11.68
N GLY A 77 -5.82 3.46 -11.02
CA GLY A 77 -4.44 3.02 -10.77
C GLY A 77 -3.68 2.64 -12.03
N ASP A 78 -4.33 2.02 -13.02
CA ASP A 78 -3.70 1.74 -14.32
C ASP A 78 -3.36 3.02 -15.06
N LEU A 79 -4.27 4.01 -15.01
CA LEU A 79 -4.06 5.30 -15.65
C LEU A 79 -2.88 6.03 -15.01
N VAL A 80 -2.81 6.09 -13.67
CA VAL A 80 -1.66 6.68 -12.96
C VAL A 80 -0.35 5.96 -13.32
N ARG A 81 -0.33 4.63 -13.35
CA ARG A 81 0.87 3.86 -13.75
C ARG A 81 1.32 4.19 -15.17
N ALA A 82 0.37 4.28 -16.11
CA ALA A 82 0.68 4.64 -17.49
C ALA A 82 1.23 6.08 -17.60
N LEU A 83 0.65 7.03 -16.87
CA LEU A 83 1.14 8.41 -16.83
C LEU A 83 2.55 8.50 -16.23
N ILE A 84 2.84 7.75 -15.16
CA ILE A 84 4.17 7.69 -14.56
C ILE A 84 5.18 7.10 -15.55
N ALA A 85 4.83 6.01 -16.24
CA ALA A 85 5.71 5.40 -17.23
C ALA A 85 6.00 6.37 -18.40
N LEU A 86 4.97 7.03 -18.94
CA LEU A 86 5.13 8.02 -20.00
C LEU A 86 6.01 9.20 -19.55
N ALA A 87 5.82 9.69 -18.33
CA ALA A 87 6.65 10.76 -17.80
C ALA A 87 8.11 10.31 -17.66
N ALA A 88 8.35 9.11 -17.15
CA ALA A 88 9.71 8.58 -16.95
C ALA A 88 10.48 8.35 -18.26
N ASP A 89 9.77 7.98 -19.34
CA ASP A 89 10.36 7.67 -20.63
C ASP A 89 10.61 8.92 -21.51
N ASP A 90 9.93 10.04 -21.26
CA ASP A 90 10.00 11.26 -22.06
C ASP A 90 10.60 12.46 -21.29
N PRO A 91 11.87 12.85 -21.56
CA PRO A 91 12.51 13.99 -20.93
C PRO A 91 11.82 15.34 -21.19
N ALA A 92 11.11 15.50 -22.32
CA ALA A 92 10.38 16.73 -22.59
C ALA A 92 9.20 16.88 -21.62
N LEU A 93 8.57 15.76 -21.27
CA LEU A 93 7.48 15.72 -20.30
C LEU A 93 7.96 16.09 -18.89
N HIS A 94 9.19 15.74 -18.52
CA HIS A 94 9.78 16.19 -17.25
C HIS A 94 9.83 17.72 -17.15
N HIS A 95 10.24 18.41 -18.22
CA HIS A 95 10.26 19.87 -18.22
C HIS A 95 8.87 20.48 -18.11
N GLN A 96 7.88 19.87 -18.75
CA GLN A 96 6.49 20.31 -18.66
C GLN A 96 5.93 20.10 -17.26
N VAL A 97 6.16 18.93 -16.65
CA VAL A 97 5.77 18.66 -15.25
C VAL A 97 6.42 19.66 -14.30
N LEU A 98 7.70 19.96 -14.49
CA LEU A 98 8.40 20.95 -13.67
C LEU A 98 7.86 22.37 -13.87
N ALA A 99 7.42 22.73 -15.08
CA ALA A 99 6.73 24.00 -15.31
C ALA A 99 5.37 24.04 -14.61
N GLU A 100 4.57 22.98 -14.71
CA GLU A 100 3.26 22.88 -14.04
C GLU A 100 3.37 22.98 -12.52
N LEU A 101 4.34 22.27 -11.91
CA LEU A 101 4.56 22.33 -10.45
C LEU A 101 5.00 23.70 -9.94
N ARG A 102 5.55 24.56 -10.82
CA ARG A 102 5.87 25.96 -10.47
C ARG A 102 4.63 26.85 -10.49
N VAL A 103 3.65 26.52 -11.31
CA VAL A 103 2.38 27.26 -11.42
C VAL A 103 1.41 26.80 -10.34
N HIS A 104 1.41 25.51 -10.02
CA HIS A 104 0.54 24.87 -9.04
C HIS A 104 1.36 24.24 -7.91
N PRO A 105 1.86 25.04 -6.94
CA PRO A 105 2.58 24.51 -5.79
C PRO A 105 1.65 23.65 -4.93
N ALA A 106 2.20 22.61 -4.29
CA ALA A 106 1.46 21.80 -3.34
C ALA A 106 0.92 22.70 -2.21
N THR A 107 -0.41 22.82 -2.13
CA THR A 107 -1.15 23.48 -1.05
C THR A 107 -1.16 22.67 0.23
#